data_AF-A0A7Y0WJW7-F1
#
_entry.id   AF-A0A7Y0WJW7-F1
#
_cell.length_a   1.000
_cell.length_b   1.000
_cell.length_c   1.000
_cell.angle_alpha   90.00
_cell.angle_beta   90.00
_cell.angle_gamma   90.00
#
_symmetry.space_group_name_H-M   'P 1'
#
loop_
_entity.id
_entity.type
_entity.pdbx_description
1 polymer ?
#
loop_
_entity_poly.entity_id
_entity_poly.type
_entity_poly.pdbx_seq_one_letter_code
_entity_poly.pdbx_strand_id
1 'polypeptide(L)'
;MKDALAAVLGGILNGFEQESHEAYLGLAETDFYAKLAQDIEERTPERFSMHLSVEHMRAVDGLLLAKLGGNSSAKFLFKHGDFIESHVRKAIERAEGFSCGADKTRTVMRTLARHLVDGIAIDHDYSGERTYHLPTTVLTNQVEVLSFFNGLHRLYYGDPVPYLSHLMAYPPASAIS
;
A
#
# COMPACT_ATOMS: atom_id res chain seq x y z
N MET A 1 35.62 18.30 -11.35
CA MET A 1 34.22 18.32 -10.86
C MET A 1 33.49 17.02 -11.17
N LYS A 2 33.50 16.54 -12.42
CA LYS A 2 32.96 15.24 -12.82
C LYS A 2 33.58 14.05 -12.07
N ASP A 3 34.91 14.06 -11.90
CA ASP A 3 35.63 12.96 -11.25
C ASP A 3 35.39 12.91 -9.73
N ALA A 4 35.17 14.06 -9.09
CA ALA A 4 34.81 14.14 -7.68
C ALA A 4 33.39 13.63 -7.43
N LEU A 5 32.45 13.94 -8.33
CA LEU A 5 31.08 13.42 -8.25
C LEU A 5 31.04 11.90 -8.47
N ALA A 6 31.81 11.38 -9.44
CA ALA A 6 31.94 9.95 -9.67
C ALA A 6 32.57 9.22 -8.48
N ALA A 7 33.57 9.81 -7.83
CA ALA A 7 34.20 9.25 -6.63
C ALA A 7 33.24 9.22 -5.42
N VAL A 8 32.44 10.27 -5.22
CA VAL A 8 31.43 10.31 -4.15
C VAL A 8 30.31 9.29 -4.41
N LEU A 9 29.78 9.23 -5.63
CA LEU A 9 28.76 8.23 -6.00
C LEU A 9 29.29 6.80 -5.89
N GLY A 10 30.54 6.56 -6.31
CA GLY A 10 31.21 5.26 -6.15
C GLY A 10 31.38 4.87 -4.70
N GLY A 11 31.77 5.82 -3.83
CA GLY A 11 31.86 5.57 -2.38
C GLY A 11 30.51 5.22 -1.75
N ILE A 12 29.43 5.90 -2.16
CA ILE A 12 28.07 5.63 -1.67
C ILE A 12 27.61 4.24 -2.13
N LEU A 13 27.78 3.89 -3.41
CA LEU A 13 27.36 2.59 -3.94
C LEU A 13 28.14 1.43 -3.31
N ASN A 14 29.46 1.58 -3.17
CA ASN A 14 30.29 0.58 -2.49
C ASN A 14 29.89 0.40 -1.02
N GLY A 15 29.52 1.49 -0.34
CA GLY A 15 28.98 1.43 1.02
C GLY A 15 27.71 0.59 1.09
N PHE A 16 26.75 0.81 0.19
CA PHE A 16 25.52 0.01 0.12
C PHE A 16 25.78 -1.48 -0.19
N GLU A 17 26.70 -1.79 -1.10
CA GLU A 17 27.07 -3.18 -1.41
C GLU A 17 27.69 -3.87 -0.20
N GLN A 18 28.58 -3.18 0.51
CA GLN A 18 29.21 -3.70 1.71
C GLN A 18 28.19 -3.92 2.84
N GLU A 19 27.31 -2.95 3.09
CA GLU A 19 26.23 -3.09 4.08
C GLU A 19 25.30 -4.27 3.74
N SER A 20 24.96 -4.43 2.47
CA SER A 20 24.10 -5.53 2.01
C SER A 20 24.78 -6.89 2.22
N HIS A 21 26.09 -6.98 1.95
CA HIS A 21 26.86 -8.20 2.17
C HIS A 21 27.00 -8.52 3.67
N GLU A 22 27.27 -7.52 4.50
CA GLU A 22 27.34 -7.70 5.97
C GLU A 22 25.99 -8.13 6.55
N ALA A 23 24.87 -7.57 6.06
CA ALA A 23 23.52 -7.99 6.44
C ALA A 23 23.25 -9.46 6.05
N TYR A 24 23.69 -9.89 4.86
CA TYR A 24 23.61 -11.29 4.44
C TYR A 24 24.45 -12.20 5.34
N LEU A 25 25.71 -11.84 5.64
CA LEU A 25 26.58 -12.66 6.49
C LEU A 25 25.96 -12.90 7.88
N GLY A 26 25.21 -11.92 8.42
CA GLY A 26 24.47 -12.08 9.68
C GLY A 26 23.29 -13.06 9.62
N LEU A 27 22.85 -13.45 8.43
CA LEU A 27 21.67 -14.31 8.19
C LEU A 27 22.00 -15.58 7.40
N ALA A 28 23.23 -15.72 6.90
CA ALA A 28 23.67 -16.79 6.00
C ALA A 28 23.44 -18.19 6.58
N GLU A 29 23.58 -18.34 7.90
CA GLU A 29 23.42 -19.61 8.62
C GLU A 29 21.96 -20.00 8.89
N THR A 30 20.99 -19.19 8.45
CA THR A 30 19.57 -19.56 8.57
C THR A 30 19.19 -20.55 7.46
N ASP A 31 18.29 -21.49 7.79
CA ASP A 31 17.77 -22.47 6.81
C ASP A 31 17.22 -21.81 5.54
N PHE A 32 16.65 -20.60 5.69
CA PHE A 32 16.11 -19.82 4.57
C PHE A 32 17.19 -19.38 3.58
N TYR A 33 18.26 -18.72 4.07
CA TYR A 33 19.32 -18.24 3.18
C TYR A 33 20.18 -19.39 2.64
N ALA A 34 20.35 -20.47 3.41
CA ALA A 34 20.94 -21.71 2.91
C ALA A 34 20.13 -22.28 1.73
N LYS A 35 18.79 -22.27 1.82
CA LYS A 35 17.94 -22.74 0.72
C LYS A 35 18.03 -21.86 -0.52
N LEU A 36 18.06 -20.53 -0.35
CA LEU A 36 18.24 -19.60 -1.46
C LEU A 36 19.62 -19.76 -2.13
N ALA A 37 20.67 -19.97 -1.35
CA ALA A 37 22.01 -20.25 -1.88
C ALA A 37 22.02 -21.55 -2.70
N GLN A 38 21.36 -22.61 -2.22
CA GLN A 38 21.19 -23.84 -2.99
C GLN A 38 20.47 -23.60 -4.31
N ASP A 39 19.40 -22.79 -4.34
CA ASP A 39 18.69 -22.50 -5.59
C ASP A 39 19.58 -21.78 -6.62
N ILE A 40 20.52 -20.93 -6.16
CA ILE A 40 21.54 -20.30 -7.00
C ILE A 40 22.52 -21.34 -7.55
N GLU A 41 23.05 -22.23 -6.70
CA GLU A 41 23.96 -23.30 -7.10
C GLU A 41 23.32 -24.25 -8.13
N GLU A 42 22.04 -24.56 -7.94
CA GLU A 42 21.22 -25.39 -8.84
C GLU A 42 20.76 -24.63 -10.10
N ARG A 43 20.96 -23.30 -10.16
CA ARG A 43 20.52 -22.42 -11.27
C ARG A 43 19.00 -22.47 -11.51
N THR A 44 18.24 -22.39 -10.43
CA THR A 44 16.76 -22.44 -10.42
C THR A 44 16.16 -21.09 -10.01
N PRO A 45 16.24 -20.06 -10.87
CA PRO A 45 15.78 -18.70 -10.54
C PRO A 45 14.29 -18.63 -10.17
N GLU A 46 13.46 -19.51 -10.72
CA GLU A 46 12.04 -19.63 -10.39
C GLU A 46 11.82 -20.11 -8.94
N ARG A 47 12.64 -21.05 -8.46
CA ARG A 47 12.59 -21.53 -7.07
C ARG A 47 13.08 -20.47 -6.10
N PHE A 48 14.18 -19.81 -6.45
CA PHE A 48 14.70 -18.69 -5.67
C PHE A 48 13.63 -17.61 -5.46
N SER A 49 12.98 -17.18 -6.55
CA SER A 49 11.91 -16.17 -6.50
C SER A 49 10.72 -16.64 -5.67
N MET A 50 10.32 -17.90 -5.83
CA MET A 50 9.21 -18.49 -5.07
C MET A 50 9.53 -18.56 -3.57
N HIS A 51 10.67 -19.11 -3.16
CA HIS A 51 11.04 -19.22 -1.75
C HIS A 51 11.15 -17.84 -1.09
N LEU A 52 11.80 -16.89 -1.77
CA LEU A 52 11.90 -15.51 -1.28
C LEU A 52 10.51 -14.89 -1.08
N SER A 53 9.63 -15.03 -2.07
CA SER A 53 8.27 -14.50 -2.02
C SER A 53 7.45 -15.14 -0.90
N VAL A 54 7.52 -16.47 -0.75
CA VAL A 54 6.75 -17.22 0.25
C VAL A 54 7.15 -16.83 1.66
N GLU A 55 8.45 -16.76 1.95
CA GLU A 55 8.91 -16.39 3.30
C GLU A 55 8.59 -14.93 3.61
N HIS A 56 8.72 -14.03 2.63
CA HIS A 56 8.27 -12.65 2.80
C HIS A 56 6.77 -12.57 3.10
N MET A 57 5.93 -13.27 2.33
CA MET A 57 4.49 -13.32 2.56
C MET A 57 4.15 -13.87 3.94
N ARG A 58 4.82 -14.94 4.39
CA ARG A 58 4.63 -15.51 5.73
C ARG A 58 5.02 -14.54 6.83
N ALA A 59 6.15 -13.85 6.69
CA ALA A 59 6.60 -12.86 7.67
C ALA A 59 5.61 -11.70 7.78
N VAL A 60 5.11 -11.19 6.65
CA VAL A 60 4.06 -10.15 6.61
C VAL A 60 2.77 -10.64 7.26
N ASP A 61 2.30 -11.84 6.91
CA ASP A 61 1.08 -12.42 7.49
C ASP A 61 1.21 -12.64 9.00
N GLY A 62 2.39 -13.08 9.47
CA GLY A 62 2.71 -13.21 10.88
C GLY A 62 2.71 -11.87 11.62
N LEU A 63 3.34 -10.84 11.05
CA LEU A 63 3.33 -9.48 11.59
C LEU A 63 1.90 -8.94 11.72
N LEU A 64 1.10 -9.09 10.67
CA LEU A 64 -0.29 -8.64 10.64
C LEU A 64 -1.15 -9.42 11.63
N LEU A 65 -0.94 -10.73 11.80
CA LEU A 65 -1.60 -11.52 12.83
C LEU A 65 -1.22 -11.02 14.24
N ALA A 66 0.06 -10.77 14.50
CA ALA A 66 0.54 -10.32 15.80
C ALA A 66 0.03 -8.91 16.18
N LYS A 67 -0.12 -8.01 15.20
CA LYS A 67 -0.55 -6.62 15.45
C LYS A 67 -2.06 -6.40 15.36
N LEU A 68 -2.75 -7.16 14.50
CA LEU A 68 -4.16 -6.92 14.18
C LEU A 68 -5.08 -8.09 14.58
N GLY A 69 -4.53 -9.18 15.14
CA GLY A 69 -5.32 -10.29 15.66
C GLY A 69 -6.24 -10.92 14.61
N GLY A 70 -7.53 -11.05 14.91
CA GLY A 70 -8.54 -11.60 14.00
C GLY A 70 -9.11 -10.61 12.97
N ASN A 71 -8.64 -9.35 12.94
CA ASN A 71 -9.25 -8.29 12.13
C ASN A 71 -8.89 -8.41 10.63
N SER A 72 -9.64 -9.22 9.89
CA SER A 72 -9.41 -9.47 8.46
C SER A 72 -9.45 -8.20 7.61
N SER A 73 -10.34 -7.27 7.90
CA SER A 73 -10.45 -5.99 7.17
C SER A 73 -9.20 -5.13 7.32
N ALA A 74 -8.70 -4.95 8.55
CA ALA A 74 -7.46 -4.20 8.77
C ALA A 74 -6.27 -4.90 8.08
N LYS A 75 -6.18 -6.23 8.18
CA LYS A 75 -5.13 -6.99 7.49
C LYS A 75 -5.17 -6.80 5.98
N PHE A 76 -6.37 -6.84 5.39
CA PHE A 76 -6.56 -6.59 3.96
C PHE A 76 -6.08 -5.18 3.57
N LEU A 77 -6.43 -4.15 4.37
CA LEU A 77 -5.98 -2.78 4.13
C LEU A 77 -4.45 -2.67 4.09
N PHE A 78 -3.76 -3.23 5.08
CA PHE A 78 -2.30 -3.13 5.16
C PHE A 78 -1.59 -4.02 4.13
N LYS A 79 -2.10 -5.23 3.85
CA LYS A 79 -1.50 -6.16 2.89
C LYS A 79 -1.66 -5.71 1.44
N HIS A 80 -2.74 -5.00 1.13
CA HIS A 80 -3.09 -4.57 -0.22
C HIS A 80 -3.23 -3.04 -0.33
N GLY A 81 -2.45 -2.31 0.47
CA GLY A 81 -2.51 -0.85 0.57
C GLY A 81 -2.39 -0.14 -0.79
N ASP A 82 -1.41 -0.53 -1.61
CA ASP A 82 -1.18 0.08 -2.92
C ASP A 82 -2.36 -0.09 -3.89
N PHE A 83 -3.00 -1.27 -3.87
CA PHE A 83 -4.21 -1.54 -4.65
C PHE A 83 -5.34 -0.61 -4.20
N ILE A 84 -5.61 -0.56 -2.89
CA ILE A 84 -6.70 0.25 -2.34
C ILE A 84 -6.44 1.74 -2.58
N GLU A 85 -5.21 2.21 -2.33
CA GLU A 85 -4.81 3.60 -2.55
C GLU A 85 -5.03 4.01 -4.00
N SER A 86 -4.60 3.18 -4.95
CA SER A 86 -4.78 3.46 -6.38
C SER A 86 -6.26 3.64 -6.74
N HIS A 87 -7.13 2.79 -6.21
CA HIS A 87 -8.57 2.88 -6.45
C HIS A 87 -9.24 4.07 -5.76
N VAL A 88 -8.86 4.38 -4.51
CA VAL A 88 -9.32 5.59 -3.80
C VAL A 88 -8.92 6.84 -4.57
N ARG A 89 -7.65 6.92 -4.99
CA ARG A 89 -7.15 8.02 -5.80
C ARG A 89 -7.94 8.17 -7.09
N LYS A 90 -8.21 7.08 -7.80
CA LYS A 90 -8.98 7.12 -9.06
C LYS A 90 -10.44 7.53 -8.85
N ALA A 91 -11.06 7.15 -7.74
CA ALA A 91 -12.40 7.62 -7.39
C ALA A 91 -12.42 9.15 -7.17
N ILE A 92 -11.46 9.66 -6.41
CA ILE A 92 -11.32 11.10 -6.14
C ILE A 92 -10.98 11.85 -7.44
N GLU A 93 -9.99 11.41 -8.21
CA GLU A 93 -9.61 12.02 -9.49
C GLU A 93 -10.78 12.06 -10.46
N ARG A 94 -11.58 10.98 -10.50
CA ARG A 94 -12.76 10.91 -11.35
C ARG A 94 -13.78 11.97 -10.98
N ALA A 95 -14.02 12.23 -9.69
CA ALA A 95 -15.09 13.12 -9.23
C ALA A 95 -14.65 14.58 -9.02
N GLU A 96 -13.38 14.80 -8.71
CA GLU A 96 -12.85 16.10 -8.24
C GLU A 96 -11.67 16.60 -9.09
N GLY A 97 -11.16 15.79 -10.03
CA GLY A 97 -9.98 16.10 -10.81
C GLY A 97 -8.66 15.83 -10.08
N PHE A 98 -7.53 16.23 -10.69
CA PHE A 98 -6.20 15.86 -10.21
C PHE A 98 -5.66 16.71 -9.04
N SER A 99 -6.25 17.88 -8.76
CA SER A 99 -5.74 18.80 -7.76
C SER A 99 -5.82 18.21 -6.35
N CYS A 100 -4.68 18.15 -5.65
CA CYS A 100 -4.56 17.62 -4.29
C CYS A 100 -5.07 16.17 -4.08
N GLY A 101 -5.21 15.37 -5.15
CA GLY A 101 -5.72 14.01 -5.07
C GLY A 101 -4.91 13.10 -4.15
N ALA A 102 -3.59 13.31 -4.08
CA ALA A 102 -2.70 12.56 -3.19
C ALA A 102 -2.97 12.83 -1.70
N ASP A 103 -3.20 14.09 -1.32
CA ASP A 103 -3.48 14.45 0.08
C ASP A 103 -4.85 13.93 0.53
N LYS A 104 -5.86 14.05 -0.33
CA LYS A 104 -7.20 13.50 -0.10
C LYS A 104 -7.16 11.97 0.05
N THR A 105 -6.44 11.30 -0.85
CA THR A 105 -6.23 9.84 -0.79
C THR A 105 -5.56 9.45 0.53
N ARG A 106 -4.48 10.13 0.93
CA ARG A 106 -3.79 9.86 2.20
C ARG A 106 -4.71 10.07 3.40
N THR A 107 -5.56 11.09 3.38
CA THR A 107 -6.56 11.31 4.43
C THR A 107 -7.52 10.14 4.54
N VAL A 108 -8.14 9.72 3.44
CA VAL A 108 -9.09 8.60 3.40
C VAL A 108 -8.44 7.31 3.90
N MET A 109 -7.25 6.98 3.38
CA MET A 109 -6.51 5.78 3.79
C MET A 109 -6.19 5.79 5.30
N ARG A 110 -5.78 6.95 5.83
CA ARG A 110 -5.45 7.10 7.26
C ARG A 110 -6.67 7.01 8.16
N THR A 111 -7.78 7.66 7.81
CA THR A 111 -9.01 7.57 8.62
C THR A 111 -9.62 6.19 8.55
N LEU A 112 -9.58 5.52 7.40
CA LEU A 112 -9.98 4.13 7.26
C LEU A 112 -9.12 3.20 8.14
N ALA A 113 -7.80 3.36 8.14
CA ALA A 113 -6.92 2.57 9.01
C ALA A 113 -7.25 2.76 10.49
N ARG A 114 -7.41 4.01 10.95
CA ARG A 114 -7.80 4.32 12.34
C ARG A 114 -9.16 3.73 12.70
N HIS A 115 -10.12 3.76 11.78
CA HIS A 115 -11.42 3.16 12.00
C HIS A 115 -11.33 1.64 12.15
N LEU A 116 -10.65 0.97 11.23
CA LEU A 116 -10.53 -0.49 11.25
C LEU A 116 -9.72 -0.99 12.45
N VAL A 117 -8.67 -0.27 12.86
CA VAL A 117 -7.78 -0.69 13.96
C VAL A 117 -8.30 -0.26 15.33
N ASP A 118 -8.67 1.01 15.47
CA ASP A 118 -8.97 1.63 16.77
C ASP A 118 -10.48 1.81 17.01
N GLY A 119 -11.33 1.53 16.02
CA GLY A 119 -12.78 1.77 16.10
C GLY A 119 -13.19 3.25 16.05
N ILE A 120 -12.24 4.15 15.73
CA ILE A 120 -12.49 5.59 15.67
C ILE A 120 -13.39 5.90 14.47
N ALA A 121 -14.46 6.68 14.69
CA ALA A 121 -15.36 7.08 13.61
C ALA A 121 -14.61 7.85 12.51
N ILE A 122 -15.00 7.61 11.25
CA ILE A 122 -14.50 8.40 10.12
C ILE A 122 -15.33 9.68 10.06
N ASP A 123 -14.76 10.75 10.61
CA ASP A 123 -15.33 12.08 10.61
C ASP A 123 -14.33 13.08 10.01
N HIS A 124 -14.82 13.92 9.11
CA HIS A 124 -14.03 14.92 8.38
C HIS A 124 -14.51 16.30 8.78
N ASP A 125 -13.62 17.07 9.42
CA ASP A 125 -13.93 18.44 9.82
C ASP A 125 -13.78 19.40 8.63
N TYR A 126 -14.90 19.65 7.95
CA TYR A 126 -14.98 20.61 6.86
C TYR A 126 -15.10 22.07 7.33
N SER A 127 -15.15 22.33 8.64
CA SER A 127 -15.25 23.69 9.20
C SER A 127 -13.89 24.35 9.47
N GLY A 128 -12.82 23.57 9.43
CA GLY A 128 -11.46 24.05 9.69
C GLY A 128 -10.89 24.98 8.60
N GLU A 129 -9.83 25.72 8.96
CA GLU A 129 -9.17 26.68 8.04
C GLU A 129 -8.51 26.03 6.81
N ARG A 130 -8.21 24.72 6.86
CA ARG A 130 -7.51 23.99 5.79
C ARG A 130 -8.21 22.68 5.47
N THR A 131 -9.08 22.68 4.47
CA THR A 131 -9.88 21.49 4.07
C THR A 131 -9.45 20.88 2.74
N TYR A 132 -8.42 21.42 2.06
CA TYR A 132 -7.96 20.94 0.74
C TYR A 132 -7.54 19.46 0.71
N HIS A 133 -7.16 18.91 1.86
CA HIS A 133 -6.77 17.52 2.05
C HIS A 133 -7.95 16.58 2.33
N LEU A 134 -9.18 17.12 2.37
CA LEU A 134 -10.41 16.35 2.56
C LEU A 134 -11.10 16.14 1.21
N PRO A 135 -11.61 14.93 0.93
CA PRO A 135 -12.48 14.72 -0.22
C PRO A 135 -13.79 15.50 -0.05
N THR A 136 -14.37 16.04 -1.11
CA THR A 136 -15.55 16.92 -1.05
C THR A 136 -16.75 16.41 -1.83
N THR A 137 -16.55 15.47 -2.76
CA THR A 137 -17.60 14.97 -3.65
C THR A 137 -17.88 13.49 -3.45
N VAL A 138 -16.85 12.69 -3.20
CA VAL A 138 -16.96 11.23 -2.98
C VAL A 138 -16.08 10.82 -1.81
N LEU A 139 -16.43 9.75 -1.10
CA LEU A 139 -15.68 9.30 0.07
C LEU A 139 -15.65 10.36 1.19
N THR A 140 -16.74 11.12 1.31
CA THR A 140 -16.85 12.29 2.20
C THR A 140 -17.19 11.93 3.64
N ASN A 141 -17.68 10.71 3.85
CA ASN A 141 -18.18 10.25 5.14
C ASN A 141 -17.91 8.75 5.34
N GLN A 142 -18.09 8.29 6.58
CA GLN A 142 -17.85 6.90 6.97
C GLN A 142 -18.60 5.88 6.08
N VAL A 143 -19.88 6.12 5.76
CA VAL A 143 -20.68 5.16 5.00
C VAL A 143 -20.09 4.97 3.61
N GLU A 144 -19.74 6.07 2.93
CA GLU A 144 -19.12 6.02 1.61
C GLU A 144 -17.76 5.33 1.64
N VAL A 145 -16.90 5.70 2.58
CA VAL A 145 -15.55 5.14 2.70
C VAL A 145 -15.61 3.64 2.97
N LEU A 146 -16.43 3.19 3.91
CA LEU A 146 -16.55 1.77 4.25
C LEU A 146 -17.22 0.96 3.14
N SER A 147 -18.23 1.50 2.48
CA SER A 147 -18.90 0.81 1.37
C SER A 147 -17.95 0.63 0.18
N PHE A 148 -17.20 1.69 -0.17
CA PHE A 148 -16.19 1.63 -1.23
C PHE A 148 -15.08 0.62 -0.90
N PHE A 149 -14.56 0.65 0.33
CA PHE A 149 -13.56 -0.31 0.80
C PHE A 149 -14.07 -1.75 0.75
N ASN A 150 -15.31 -2.02 1.19
CA ASN A 150 -15.91 -3.33 1.08
C ASN A 150 -16.09 -3.77 -0.38
N GLY A 151 -16.42 -2.83 -1.27
CA GLY A 151 -16.45 -3.08 -2.71
C GLY A 151 -15.08 -3.50 -3.26
N LEU A 152 -14.00 -2.83 -2.83
CA LEU A 152 -12.63 -3.20 -3.20
C LEU A 152 -12.21 -4.56 -2.66
N HIS A 153 -12.60 -4.89 -1.43
CA HIS A 153 -12.37 -6.22 -0.86
C HIS A 153 -13.04 -7.30 -1.71
N ARG A 154 -14.31 -7.11 -2.09
CA ARG A 154 -15.03 -8.05 -2.96
C ARG A 154 -14.41 -8.13 -4.35
N LEU A 155 -14.01 -7.00 -4.94
CA LEU A 155 -13.30 -6.96 -6.22
C LEU A 155 -12.02 -7.79 -6.19
N TYR A 156 -11.20 -7.63 -5.14
CA TYR A 156 -9.94 -8.37 -5.00
C TYR A 156 -10.15 -9.89 -5.00
N TYR A 157 -11.27 -10.35 -4.43
CA TYR A 157 -11.64 -11.77 -4.39
C TYR A 157 -12.59 -12.20 -5.52
N GLY A 158 -12.69 -11.41 -6.59
CA GLY A 158 -13.34 -11.82 -7.84
C GLY A 158 -14.82 -11.44 -7.99
N ASP A 159 -15.36 -10.63 -7.08
CA ASP A 159 -16.71 -10.09 -7.20
C ASP A 159 -16.71 -8.59 -7.48
N PRO A 160 -16.82 -8.18 -8.76
CA PRO A 160 -16.67 -6.80 -9.16
C PRO A 160 -17.92 -5.94 -8.93
N VAL A 161 -19.10 -6.55 -8.76
CA VAL A 161 -20.38 -5.83 -8.83
C VAL A 161 -20.47 -4.68 -7.82
N PRO A 162 -20.17 -4.87 -6.52
CA PRO A 162 -20.29 -3.79 -5.54
C PRO A 162 -19.35 -2.61 -5.82
N TYR A 163 -18.12 -2.90 -6.27
CA TYR A 163 -17.16 -1.87 -6.65
C TYR A 163 -17.62 -1.08 -7.88
N LEU A 164 -18.11 -1.76 -8.92
CA LEU A 164 -18.59 -1.10 -10.14
C LEU A 164 -19.81 -0.22 -9.86
N SER A 165 -20.72 -0.64 -8.97
CA SER A 165 -21.85 0.17 -8.55
C SER A 165 -21.42 1.52 -7.94
N HIS A 166 -20.35 1.53 -7.13
CA HIS A 166 -19.79 2.78 -6.61
C HIS A 166 -19.20 3.66 -7.72
N LEU A 167 -18.40 3.10 -8.63
CA LEU A 167 -17.82 3.87 -9.73
C LEU A 167 -18.87 4.48 -10.67
N MET A 168 -19.97 3.76 -10.92
CA MET A 168 -21.07 4.25 -11.75
C MET A 168 -21.87 5.37 -11.07
N ALA A 169 -21.99 5.31 -9.75
CA ALA A 169 -22.65 6.35 -8.96
C ALA A 169 -21.81 7.63 -8.85
N TYR A 170 -20.49 7.54 -8.98
CA TYR A 170 -19.60 8.69 -8.88
C TYR A 170 -19.65 9.57 -10.12
N PRO A 171 -19.96 10.87 -9.96
CA PRO A 171 -20.03 11.79 -11.09
C PRO A 171 -18.64 11.91 -11.73
N PRO A 172 -18.54 12.06 -13.05
CA PRO A 172 -17.31 12.55 -13.65
C PRO A 172 -17.08 13.99 -13.18
N ALA A 173 -15.82 14.37 -13.03
CA ALA A 173 -15.42 15.74 -12.79
C ALA A 173 -16.02 16.56 -13.93
N SER A 174 -16.89 17.50 -13.58
CA SER A 174 -17.40 18.46 -14.55
C SER A 174 -16.19 19.06 -15.25
N ALA A 175 -16.12 18.90 -16.58
CA ALA A 175 -15.10 19.55 -17.39
C ALA A 175 -15.15 21.02 -17.01
N ILE A 176 -14.11 21.49 -16.34
CA ILE A 176 -13.99 22.88 -15.94
C ILE A 176 -14.00 23.66 -17.25
N SER A 177 -15.14 24.29 -17.56
CA SER A 177 -15.29 25.31 -18.60
C SER A 177 -14.65 26.60 -18.13
#